data_AF-A0A7C6Z5Y4-F1
#
_entry.id   AF-A0A7C6Z5Y4-F1
#
_cell.length_a   1.000
_cell.length_b   1.000
_cell.length_c   1.000
_cell.angle_alpha   90.00
_cell.angle_beta   90.00
_cell.angle_gamma   90.00
#
_symmetry.space_group_name_H-M   'P 1'
#
loop_
_entity.id
_entity.type
_entity.pdbx_description
1 polymer ?
#
loop_
_entity_poly.entity_id
_entity_poly.type
_entity_poly.pdbx_seq_one_letter_code
_entity_poly.pdbx_strand_id
1 'polypeptide(L)'
;MKQRTFLTTLGLFLIFFNLGIFFVSNTMFRDTINRAEERSLGEHYFIASALIKDFRAVESRGTDVNSSITSLLQPYSYLSGDNKAGLALYREDQLIYSNKDAII
;
A
#
# COMPACT_ATOMS: atom_id res chain seq x y z
N MET A 1 55.86 4.12 18.43
CA MET A 1 55.23 4.86 17.31
C MET A 1 54.24 4.04 16.47
N LYS A 2 54.40 2.71 16.32
CA LYS A 2 53.50 1.85 15.50
C LYS A 2 52.03 1.76 15.98
N GLN A 3 51.79 1.73 17.29
CA GLN A 3 50.42 1.60 17.83
C GLN A 3 49.55 2.84 17.64
N ARG A 4 50.12 4.04 17.74
CA ARG A 4 49.36 5.30 17.56
C ARG A 4 48.81 5.44 16.14
N THR A 5 49.66 5.19 15.14
CA THR A 5 49.23 5.23 13.74
C THR A 5 48.14 4.18 13.49
N PHE A 6 48.34 2.94 13.94
CA PHE A 6 47.35 1.86 13.84
C PHE A 6 45.99 2.23 14.46
N LEU A 7 45.98 2.78 15.68
CA LEU A 7 44.74 3.17 16.36
C LEU A 7 44.01 4.29 15.60
N THR A 8 44.77 5.20 15.01
CA THR A 8 44.22 6.32 14.23
C THR A 8 43.59 5.82 12.93
N THR A 9 44.25 4.92 12.20
CA THR A 9 43.67 4.30 10.99
C THR A 9 42.47 3.43 11.32
N LEU A 10 42.50 2.70 12.44
CA LEU A 10 41.39 1.87 12.90
C LEU A 10 40.17 2.75 13.26
N GLY A 11 40.38 3.84 13.99
CA GLY A 11 39.33 4.80 14.32
C GLY A 11 38.73 5.43 13.07
N LEU A 12 39.58 5.85 12.12
CA LEU A 12 39.14 6.42 10.86
C LEU A 12 38.32 5.42 10.03
N PHE A 13 38.79 4.17 9.96
CA PHE A 13 38.08 3.08 9.28
C PHE A 13 36.69 2.86 9.90
N LEU A 14 36.60 2.76 11.23
CA LEU A 14 35.32 2.56 11.91
C LEU A 14 34.36 3.72 11.65
N ILE A 15 34.83 4.97 11.67
CA ILE A 15 34.00 6.14 11.38
C ILE A 15 33.42 6.06 9.97
N PHE A 16 34.27 5.85 8.96
CA PHE A 16 33.80 5.76 7.57
C PHE A 16 32.92 4.54 7.31
N PHE A 17 33.23 3.40 7.93
CA PHE A 17 32.46 2.18 7.79
C PHE A 17 31.04 2.35 8.37
N ASN A 18 30.93 2.89 9.58
CA ASN A 18 29.63 3.14 10.21
C ASN A 18 28.83 4.22 9.47
N LEU A 19 29.49 5.29 9.00
CA LEU A 19 28.84 6.28 8.13
C LEU A 19 28.31 5.65 6.84
N GLY A 20 29.09 4.80 6.19
CA GLY A 20 28.67 4.08 4.99
C GLY A 20 27.42 3.24 5.23
N ILE A 21 27.40 2.47 6.32
CA ILE A 21 26.21 1.69 6.71
C ILE A 21 25.01 2.60 6.96
N PHE A 22 25.21 3.73 7.65
CA PHE A 22 24.15 4.68 7.92
C PHE A 22 23.57 5.28 6.64
N PHE A 23 24.42 5.68 5.69
CA PHE A 23 23.98 6.21 4.40
C PHE A 23 23.18 5.17 3.61
N VAL A 24 23.70 3.94 3.50
CA VAL A 24 23.02 2.84 2.78
C VAL A 24 21.68 2.50 3.43
N SER A 25 21.63 2.46 4.77
CA SER A 25 20.39 2.22 5.50
C SER A 25 19.35 3.32 5.25
N ASN A 26 19.76 4.59 5.28
CA ASN A 26 18.87 5.71 5.03
C ASN A 26 18.35 5.76 3.58
N THR A 27 19.19 5.43 2.59
CA THR A 27 18.73 5.32 1.19
C THR A 27 17.77 4.15 1.03
N MET A 28 18.08 3.00 1.60
CA MET A 28 17.24 1.81 1.53
C MET A 28 15.89 2.03 2.22
N PHE A 29 15.87 2.75 3.34
CA PHE A 29 14.64 3.10 4.04
C PHE A 29 13.74 3.99 3.19
N ARG A 30 14.30 5.04 2.59
CA ARG A 30 13.55 5.94 1.70
C ARG A 30 13.03 5.23 0.46
N ASP A 31 13.86 4.38 -0.16
CA ASP A 31 13.43 3.57 -1.31
C ASP A 31 12.31 2.60 -0.95
N THR A 32 12.35 2.02 0.25
CA THR A 32 11.29 1.11 0.73
C THR A 32 9.97 1.86 0.93
N ILE A 33 10.01 3.07 1.51
CA ILE A 33 8.82 3.91 1.67
C ILE A 33 8.25 4.31 0.30
N ASN A 34 9.08 4.81 -0.60
CA ASN A 34 8.64 5.23 -1.93
C ASN A 34 8.02 4.06 -2.70
N ARG A 35 8.62 2.87 -2.62
CA ARG A 35 8.06 1.65 -3.21
C ARG A 35 6.72 1.26 -2.59
N ALA A 36 6.56 1.42 -1.28
CA ALA A 36 5.29 1.15 -0.61
C ALA A 36 4.21 2.17 -1.04
N GLU A 37 4.57 3.44 -1.20
CA GLU A 37 3.69 4.50 -1.69
C GLU A 37 3.26 4.27 -3.14
N GLU A 38 4.21 4.06 -4.06
CA GLU A 38 3.93 3.75 -5.46
C GLU A 38 3.06 2.51 -5.60
N ARG A 39 3.34 1.47 -4.79
CA ARG A 39 2.53 0.26 -4.76
C ARG A 39 1.12 0.53 -4.27
N SER A 40 0.95 1.30 -3.18
CA SER A 40 -0.36 1.64 -2.64
C SER A 40 -1.19 2.46 -3.64
N LEU A 41 -0.59 3.46 -4.28
CA LEU A 41 -1.25 4.27 -5.31
C LEU A 41 -1.61 3.44 -6.55
N GLY A 42 -0.70 2.56 -7.00
CA GLY A 42 -0.93 1.67 -8.12
C GLY A 42 -2.06 0.66 -7.86
N GLU A 43 -2.06 0.06 -6.67
CA GLU A 43 -3.13 -0.86 -6.23
C GLU A 43 -4.48 -0.12 -6.16
N HIS A 44 -4.52 1.07 -5.56
CA HIS A 44 -5.75 1.87 -5.50
C HIS A 44 -6.26 2.25 -6.89
N TYR A 45 -5.38 2.70 -7.79
CA TYR A 45 -5.76 3.06 -9.16
C TYR A 45 -6.29 1.85 -9.94
N PHE A 46 -5.63 0.70 -9.80
CA PHE A 46 -6.08 -0.54 -10.41
C PHE A 46 -7.49 -0.94 -9.93
N ILE A 47 -7.72 -0.94 -8.61
CA ILE A 47 -9.02 -1.27 -8.02
C ILE A 47 -10.11 -0.30 -8.50
N ALA A 48 -9.85 1.01 -8.44
CA ALA A 48 -10.83 2.01 -8.87
C ALA A 48 -11.17 1.89 -10.36
N SER A 49 -10.16 1.70 -11.22
CA SER A 49 -10.37 1.56 -12.67
C SER A 49 -11.14 0.29 -13.03
N ALA A 50 -10.86 -0.83 -12.36
CA ALA A 50 -11.58 -2.09 -12.52
C ALA A 50 -13.04 -1.95 -12.08
N LEU A 51 -13.28 -1.37 -10.90
CA LEU A 51 -14.62 -1.10 -10.39
C LEU A 51 -15.44 -0.22 -11.35
N ILE A 52 -14.88 0.89 -11.83
CA ILE A 52 -15.57 1.77 -12.78
C ILE A 52 -15.97 1.01 -14.05
N LYS A 53 -15.09 0.16 -14.57
CA LYS A 53 -15.37 -0.66 -15.76
C LYS A 53 -16.49 -1.66 -15.49
N ASP A 54 -16.46 -2.32 -14.35
CA ASP A 54 -17.47 -3.29 -13.93
C ASP A 54 -18.84 -2.62 -13.72
N PHE A 55 -18.88 -1.45 -13.07
CA PHE A 55 -20.11 -0.66 -12.92
C PHE A 55 -20.71 -0.26 -14.28
N ARG A 56 -19.89 0.24 -15.21
CA ARG A 56 -20.32 0.55 -16.58
C ARG A 56 -20.84 -0.66 -17.33
N ALA A 57 -20.26 -1.84 -17.10
CA ALA A 57 -20.72 -3.09 -17.72
C ALA A 57 -22.08 -3.54 -17.19
N VAL A 58 -22.35 -3.36 -15.88
CA VAL A 58 -23.65 -3.65 -15.26
C VAL A 58 -24.71 -2.67 -15.79
N GLU A 59 -24.39 -1.38 -15.81
CA GLU A 59 -25.27 -0.33 -16.35
C GLU A 59 -25.59 -0.57 -17.83
N SER A 60 -24.60 -0.92 -18.64
CA SER A 60 -24.77 -1.23 -20.07
C SER A 60 -25.66 -2.45 -20.33
N ARG A 61 -25.86 -3.33 -19.34
CA ARG A 61 -26.76 -4.50 -19.45
C ARG A 61 -28.20 -4.17 -19.05
N GLY A 62 -28.48 -2.92 -18.66
CA GLY A 62 -29.80 -2.48 -18.20
C GLY A 62 -30.19 -3.05 -16.83
N THR A 63 -29.23 -3.61 -16.10
CA THR A 63 -29.45 -4.16 -14.76
C THR A 63 -29.36 -3.03 -13.73
N ASP A 64 -30.26 -3.03 -12.73
CA ASP A 64 -30.17 -2.08 -11.63
C ASP A 64 -28.87 -2.30 -10.84
N VAL A 65 -28.02 -1.28 -10.87
CA VAL A 65 -26.71 -1.29 -10.22
C VAL A 65 -26.87 -1.52 -8.71
N ASN A 66 -27.93 -0.99 -8.08
CA ASN A 66 -28.13 -1.11 -6.64
C ASN A 66 -28.35 -2.56 -6.21
N SER A 67 -29.19 -3.29 -6.94
CA SER A 67 -29.42 -4.71 -6.69
C SER A 67 -28.18 -5.59 -6.90
N SER A 68 -27.21 -5.14 -7.71
CA SER A 68 -26.04 -5.91 -8.12
C SER A 68 -24.75 -5.54 -7.37
N ILE A 69 -24.73 -4.46 -6.58
CA ILE A 69 -23.52 -3.96 -5.90
C ILE A 69 -22.87 -5.03 -5.02
N THR A 70 -23.65 -5.78 -4.23
CA THR A 70 -23.11 -6.81 -3.34
C THR A 70 -22.40 -7.91 -4.14
N SER A 71 -23.02 -8.37 -5.22
CA SER A 71 -22.43 -9.41 -6.11
C SER A 71 -21.24 -8.89 -6.91
N LEU A 72 -21.23 -7.59 -7.26
CA LEU A 72 -20.12 -6.95 -7.97
C LEU A 72 -18.89 -6.77 -7.08
N LEU A 73 -19.09 -6.45 -5.80
CA LEU A 73 -18.03 -6.18 -4.83
C LEU A 73 -17.55 -7.43 -4.09
N GLN A 74 -18.34 -8.50 -4.02
CA GLN A 74 -17.95 -9.76 -3.37
C GLN A 74 -16.63 -10.35 -3.89
N PRO A 75 -16.32 -10.36 -5.20
CA PRO A 75 -15.02 -10.79 -5.70
C PRO A 75 -13.87 -9.94 -5.18
N TYR A 76 -14.08 -8.66 -4.88
CA TYR A 76 -13.05 -7.76 -4.35
C TYR A 76 -12.79 -7.96 -2.85
N SER A 77 -13.52 -8.88 -2.19
CA SER A 77 -13.32 -9.19 -0.77
C SER A 77 -11.92 -9.74 -0.45
N TYR A 78 -11.22 -10.34 -1.43
CA TYR A 78 -9.83 -10.79 -1.26
C TYR A 78 -8.88 -9.64 -0.93
N LEU A 79 -9.20 -8.40 -1.34
CA LEU A 79 -8.42 -7.21 -1.03
C LEU A 79 -8.37 -6.93 0.48
N SER A 80 -9.35 -7.43 1.23
CA SER A 80 -9.35 -7.32 2.69
C SER A 80 -8.39 -8.30 3.38
N GLY A 81 -7.92 -9.32 2.66
CA GLY A 81 -6.82 -10.20 3.04
C GLY A 81 -6.79 -10.61 4.53
N ASP A 82 -5.60 -10.49 5.13
CA ASP A 82 -5.28 -10.86 6.52
C ASP A 82 -5.78 -9.81 7.54
N ASN A 83 -7.01 -9.30 7.36
CA ASN A 83 -7.66 -8.30 8.21
C ASN A 83 -6.99 -6.91 8.29
N LYS A 84 -6.03 -6.57 7.42
CA LYS A 84 -5.34 -5.27 7.46
C LYS A 84 -6.00 -4.17 6.62
N ALA A 85 -6.87 -4.53 5.69
CA ALA A 85 -7.61 -3.60 4.84
C ALA A 85 -9.10 -3.97 4.80
N GLY A 86 -9.95 -3.01 4.44
CA GLY A 86 -11.39 -3.19 4.30
C GLY A 86 -11.90 -2.41 3.11
N LEU A 87 -12.92 -2.93 2.42
CA LEU A 87 -13.56 -2.24 1.31
C LEU A 87 -14.95 -1.77 1.77
N ALA A 88 -15.20 -0.48 1.66
CA ALA A 88 -16.47 0.15 1.95
C ALA A 88 -16.88 1.04 0.76
N LEU A 89 -18.15 0.97 0.37
CA LEU A 89 -18.73 1.80 -0.69
C LEU A 89 -19.79 2.70 -0.09
N TYR A 90 -19.61 4.01 -0.27
CA TYR A 90 -20.55 5.04 0.14
C TYR A 90 -21.23 5.67 -1.07
N ARG A 91 -22.49 6.08 -0.89
CA ARG A 91 -23.22 6.95 -1.81
C ARG A 91 -23.92 8.00 -0.98
N GLU A 92 -23.66 9.28 -1.28
CA GLU A 92 -24.34 10.40 -0.61
C GLU A 92 -24.33 10.22 0.93
N ASP A 93 -23.16 9.86 1.47
CA ASP A 93 -22.91 9.56 2.89
C ASP A 93 -23.60 8.31 3.48
N GLN A 94 -24.35 7.56 2.69
CA GLN A 94 -24.91 6.27 3.09
C GLN A 94 -23.97 5.12 2.71
N LEU A 95 -23.63 4.28 3.69
CA LEU A 95 -22.89 3.03 3.47
C LEU A 95 -23.78 2.03 2.71
N ILE A 96 -23.40 1.68 1.47
CA ILE A 96 -24.12 0.71 0.64
C ILE A 96 -23.52 -0.69 0.76
N TYR A 97 -22.20 -0.78 0.92
CA TYR A 97 -21.51 -2.06 1.04
C TYR A 97 -20.31 -1.92 1.96
N SER A 98 -20.08 -2.92 2.80
CA SER A 98 -18.84 -3.08 3.53
C SER A 98 -18.51 -4.57 3.62
N ASN A 99 -17.26 -4.93 3.31
CA ASN A 99 -16.80 -6.31 3.45
C ASN A 99 -16.54 -6.68 4.93
N LYS A 100 -16.22 -5.69 5.76
CA LYS A 100 -16.14 -5.85 7.21
C LYS A 100 -17.39 -5.29 7.83
N ASP A 101 -17.89 -5.89 8.91
CA ASP A 101 -18.79 -5.17 9.81
C ASP A 101 -18.06 -3.89 10.21
N ALA A 102 -18.52 -2.75 9.69
CA ALA A 102 -18.00 -1.46 10.04
C ALA A 102 -18.40 -1.20 11.49
N ILE A 103 -17.66 -1.79 12.43
CA ILE A 103 -17.72 -1.42 13.83
C ILE A 103 -17.07 -0.05 13.89
N ILE A 104 -17.94 0.95 13.90
CA ILE A 104 -17.66 2.35 14.24
C ILE A 104 -16.94 2.39 15.59
#